data_AF-A0A9E2ZSD6-F1
#
_entry.id   AF-A0A9E2ZSD6-F1
#
_cell.length_a   1.000
_cell.length_b   1.000
_cell.length_c   1.000
_cell.angle_alpha   90.00
_cell.angle_beta   90.00
_cell.angle_gamma   90.00
#
_symmetry.space_group_name_H-M   'P 1'
#
loop_
_entity.id
_entity.type
_entity.pdbx_description
1 polymer ?
#
loop_
_entity_poly.entity_id
_entity_poly.type
_entity_poly.pdbx_seq_one_letter_code
_entity_poly.pdbx_strand_id
1 'polypeptide(L)'
;MAADIVPIGLALDDRDVFTLWAPRWRDAGDEWEAFLGKDEDLYAFESVPDLVAFVRANDDNDLADHPAWQTLTALSAHELDPEQDKRFDLIKVYELLAEKPTQESVDELAATMSVVSAIGSVCELATITKFFNGNPVLASLSGGAQNFSDKPGLRRWHEIGAIVDKGWDKVVDAIEGVISTPTVDSDAAKQAEAELLAAPENELEDVDEDIEEESAEPEEGQSGEARGEAGAHGEAGAHGETGAHGETGDHDDDVVLGGDVDFWEKVGIDPIRMITSVGTFYTLRCYLDEDPVFLGRNGR
;
A
#
# COMPACT_ATOMS: atom_id res chain seq x y z
N MET A 1 11.12 3.28 25.98
CA MET A 1 11.27 3.01 24.54
C MET A 1 10.93 4.29 23.84
N ALA A 2 11.76 4.75 22.91
CA ALA A 2 11.35 5.81 22.00
C ALA A 2 10.14 5.32 21.19
N ALA A 3 9.24 6.22 20.80
CA ALA A 3 8.23 5.87 19.81
C ALA A 3 8.93 5.65 18.46
N ASP A 4 8.39 4.79 17.61
CA ASP A 4 8.96 4.60 16.28
C ASP A 4 8.64 5.82 15.40
N ILE A 5 9.56 6.15 14.49
CA ILE A 5 9.28 7.09 13.40
C ILE A 5 8.47 6.32 12.36
N VAL A 6 7.33 6.86 11.94
CA VAL A 6 6.38 6.20 11.06
C VAL A 6 6.29 6.94 9.73
N PRO A 7 6.43 6.25 8.58
CA PRO A 7 6.12 6.86 7.29
C PRO A 7 4.61 7.08 7.16
N ILE A 8 4.23 8.26 6.66
CA ILE A 8 2.83 8.61 6.45
C ILE A 8 2.62 9.18 5.04
N GLY A 9 1.41 8.97 4.51
CA GLY A 9 0.96 9.58 3.26
C GLY A 9 -0.14 10.61 3.54
N LEU A 10 -0.10 11.74 2.84
CA LEU A 10 -1.14 12.77 2.88
C LEU A 10 -1.69 12.93 1.47
N ALA A 11 -2.98 12.70 1.27
CA ALA A 11 -3.67 13.07 0.03
C ALA A 11 -4.16 14.51 0.14
N LEU A 12 -3.68 15.37 -0.76
CA LEU A 12 -3.98 16.79 -0.86
C LEU A 12 -4.75 17.08 -2.16
N ASP A 13 -5.08 18.35 -2.44
CA ASP A 13 -5.98 18.69 -3.54
C ASP A 13 -5.41 18.33 -4.93
N ASP A 14 -4.10 18.51 -5.13
CA ASP A 14 -3.44 18.35 -6.43
C ASP A 14 -2.40 17.23 -6.47
N ARG A 15 -2.07 16.62 -5.34
CA ARG A 15 -1.05 15.58 -5.22
C ARG A 15 -1.14 14.77 -3.93
N ASP A 16 -0.58 13.58 -3.98
CA ASP A 16 -0.26 12.79 -2.79
C ASP A 16 1.19 13.04 -2.40
N VAL A 17 1.44 13.20 -1.10
CA VAL A 17 2.80 13.39 -0.59
C VAL A 17 3.11 12.42 0.55
N PHE A 18 4.39 12.08 0.67
CA PHE A 18 4.94 11.13 1.63
C PHE A 18 5.94 11.85 2.55
N THR A 19 5.82 11.62 3.85
CA THR A 19 6.67 12.20 4.88
C THR A 19 6.84 11.25 6.07
N LEU A 20 7.55 11.67 7.10
CA LEU A 20 7.70 10.91 8.35
C LEU A 20 7.07 11.66 9.50
N TRP A 21 6.48 10.92 10.42
CA TRP A 21 5.98 11.42 11.68
C TRP A 21 6.60 10.63 12.83
N ALA A 22 7.15 11.34 13.81
CA ALA A 22 7.50 10.79 15.11
C ALA A 22 6.38 11.15 16.10
N PRO A 23 5.46 10.22 16.41
CA PRO A 23 4.45 10.44 17.44
C PRO A 23 5.12 10.69 18.78
N ARG A 24 4.33 11.19 19.74
CA ARG A 24 4.86 11.62 21.04
C ARG A 24 5.81 10.61 21.68
N TRP A 25 7.05 11.03 21.90
CA TRP A 25 8.06 10.26 22.63
C TRP A 25 8.58 11.05 23.82
N ARG A 26 9.30 10.36 24.70
CA ARG A 26 9.96 10.99 25.84
C ARG A 26 11.46 10.81 25.73
N ASP A 27 12.17 11.91 25.89
CA ASP A 27 13.62 11.90 26.02
C ASP A 27 14.06 12.86 27.13
N ALA A 28 15.00 12.40 27.97
CA ALA A 28 15.53 13.11 29.14
C ALA A 28 14.48 13.69 30.13
N GLY A 29 13.22 13.25 30.07
CA GLY A 29 12.13 13.74 30.92
C GLY A 29 11.21 14.75 30.25
N ASP A 30 11.56 15.20 29.05
CA ASP A 30 10.74 16.06 28.20
C ASP A 30 9.92 15.21 27.22
N GLU A 31 8.76 15.72 26.80
CA GLU A 31 7.89 15.09 25.81
C GLU A 31 8.03 15.84 24.49
N TRP A 32 8.27 15.09 23.43
CA TRP A 32 8.59 15.59 22.10
C TRP A 32 7.63 14.98 21.06
N GLU A 33 7.42 15.68 19.97
CA GLU A 33 6.66 15.26 18.79
C GLU A 33 7.22 16.02 17.59
N ALA A 34 7.42 15.35 16.45
CA ALA A 34 8.09 15.96 15.31
C ALA A 34 7.65 15.32 13.99
N PHE A 35 7.79 16.06 12.89
CA PHE A 35 7.66 15.58 11.53
C PHE A 35 8.99 15.71 10.80
N LEU A 36 9.16 15.04 9.67
CA LEU A 36 10.29 15.28 8.79
C LEU A 36 10.23 16.72 8.29
N GLY A 37 11.23 17.52 8.63
CA GLY A 37 11.23 18.93 8.32
C GLY A 37 12.51 19.60 8.77
N LYS A 38 12.55 20.91 8.59
CA LYS A 38 13.60 21.77 9.14
C LYS A 38 13.07 23.18 9.33
N ASP A 39 13.40 23.78 10.46
CA ASP A 39 12.97 25.13 10.81
C ASP A 39 11.42 25.24 10.81
N GLU A 40 10.84 25.93 9.84
CA GLU A 40 9.39 26.06 9.67
C GLU A 40 8.84 25.13 8.58
N ASP A 41 9.70 24.46 7.80
CA ASP A 41 9.32 23.67 6.63
C ASP A 41 8.94 22.22 7.02
N LEU A 42 7.80 21.75 6.52
CA LEU A 42 7.43 20.33 6.51
C LEU A 42 7.96 19.70 5.23
N TYR A 43 8.91 18.77 5.33
CA TYR A 43 9.44 18.08 4.16
C TYR A 43 8.50 16.96 3.72
N ALA A 44 8.07 17.00 2.47
CA ALA A 44 7.25 15.95 1.88
C ALA A 44 7.62 15.72 0.40
N PHE A 45 7.49 14.48 -0.04
CA PHE A 45 7.91 14.01 -1.36
C PHE A 45 6.73 13.44 -2.14
N GLU A 46 6.74 13.59 -3.46
CA GLU A 46 5.66 13.09 -4.33
C GLU A 46 5.77 11.56 -4.58
N SER A 47 6.86 10.94 -4.13
CA SER A 47 7.08 9.50 -4.25
C SER A 47 7.80 8.93 -3.02
N VAL A 48 7.50 7.68 -2.67
CA VAL A 48 8.23 6.93 -1.64
C VAL A 48 9.71 6.76 -1.99
N PRO A 49 10.10 6.45 -3.25
CA PRO A 49 11.50 6.42 -3.63
C PRO A 49 12.28 7.70 -3.33
N ASP A 50 11.67 8.87 -3.53
CA ASP A 50 12.32 10.15 -3.21
C ASP A 50 12.46 10.34 -1.70
N LEU A 51 11.45 9.96 -0.91
CA LEU A 51 11.54 9.95 0.55
C LEU A 51 12.68 9.04 1.03
N VAL A 52 12.78 7.82 0.49
CA VAL A 52 13.84 6.86 0.83
C VAL A 52 15.22 7.41 0.47
N ALA A 53 15.36 8.01 -0.71
CA ALA A 53 16.60 8.66 -1.15
C ALA A 53 17.00 9.81 -0.21
N PHE A 54 16.04 10.62 0.23
CA PHE A 54 16.29 11.69 1.19
C PHE A 54 16.76 11.14 2.54
N VAL A 55 16.02 10.19 3.12
CA VAL A 55 16.29 9.61 4.45
C VAL A 55 17.68 8.98 4.52
N ARG A 56 18.12 8.31 3.44
CA ARG A 56 19.44 7.67 3.38
C ARG A 56 20.60 8.65 3.22
N ALA A 57 20.35 9.88 2.76
CA ALA A 57 21.40 10.83 2.38
C ALA A 57 21.46 12.11 3.23
N ASN A 58 20.39 12.46 3.93
CA ASN A 58 20.28 13.72 4.67
C ASN A 58 20.23 13.50 6.18
N ASP A 59 21.13 14.15 6.91
CA ASP A 59 21.19 14.18 8.37
C ASP A 59 20.95 15.57 8.97
N ASP A 60 20.50 16.52 8.14
CA ASP A 60 20.25 17.93 8.51
C ASP A 60 18.73 18.21 8.46
N ASN A 61 18.01 17.57 9.39
CA ASN A 61 16.55 17.66 9.55
C ASN A 61 16.15 17.43 11.02
N ASP A 62 14.92 17.80 11.39
CA ASP A 62 14.42 17.79 12.77
C ASP A 62 14.30 16.38 13.38
N LEU A 63 14.30 15.32 12.56
CA LEU A 63 14.27 13.93 13.03
C LEU A 63 15.67 13.31 13.17
N ALA A 64 16.74 13.98 12.73
CA ALA A 64 18.09 13.41 12.73
C ALA A 64 18.61 13.05 14.13
N ASP A 65 18.17 13.80 15.16
CA ASP A 65 18.50 13.56 16.56
C ASP A 65 17.59 12.52 17.24
N HIS A 66 16.55 12.04 16.55
CA HIS A 66 15.62 11.07 17.12
C HIS A 66 16.31 9.70 17.33
N PRO A 67 16.10 9.00 18.46
CA PRO A 67 16.78 7.74 18.76
C PRO A 67 16.60 6.62 17.71
N ALA A 68 15.47 6.64 16.99
CA ALA A 68 15.17 5.68 15.92
C ALA A 68 15.68 6.09 14.52
N TRP A 69 16.23 7.30 14.35
CA TRP A 69 16.64 7.81 13.04
C TRP A 69 17.66 6.90 12.34
N GLN A 70 18.69 6.47 13.05
CA GLN A 70 19.73 5.60 12.48
C GLN A 70 19.16 4.26 12.01
N THR A 71 18.20 3.70 12.74
CA THR A 71 17.49 2.48 12.32
C THR A 71 16.68 2.74 11.06
N LEU A 72 15.97 3.87 11.00
CA LEU A 72 15.16 4.28 9.85
C LEU A 72 16.01 4.38 8.56
N THR A 73 17.21 4.94 8.63
CA THR A 73 18.09 5.08 7.46
C THR A 73 18.55 3.75 6.86
N ALA A 74 18.48 2.66 7.63
CA ALA A 74 18.87 1.32 7.21
C ALA A 74 17.69 0.48 6.71
N LEU A 75 16.45 0.98 6.80
CA LEU A 75 15.26 0.26 6.37
C LEU A 75 15.20 0.10 4.86
N SER A 76 14.48 -0.92 4.44
CA SER A 76 14.14 -1.12 3.05
C SER A 76 13.16 -0.06 2.55
N ALA A 77 13.07 0.12 1.24
CA ALA A 77 12.10 1.02 0.63
C ALA A 77 10.66 0.61 0.95
N HIS A 78 10.39 -0.70 1.11
CA HIS A 78 9.08 -1.24 1.49
C HIS A 78 8.67 -0.88 2.91
N GLU A 79 9.60 -0.96 3.86
CA GLU A 79 9.34 -0.58 5.24
C GLU A 79 9.11 0.93 5.41
N LEU A 80 9.54 1.72 4.41
CA LEU A 80 9.29 3.17 4.33
C LEU A 80 8.07 3.54 3.48
N ASP A 81 7.39 2.57 2.85
CA ASP A 81 6.12 2.78 2.18
C ASP A 81 4.99 2.81 3.24
N PRO A 82 4.21 3.90 3.38
CA PRO A 82 3.18 3.96 4.40
C PRO A 82 2.12 2.86 4.25
N GLU A 83 1.86 2.16 5.34
CA GLU A 83 0.71 1.25 5.45
C GLU A 83 -0.60 2.00 5.18
N GLN A 84 -1.66 1.26 4.82
CA GLN A 84 -2.95 1.86 4.47
C GLN A 84 -3.54 2.70 5.60
N ASP A 85 -3.35 2.32 6.85
CA ASP A 85 -3.83 3.05 8.03
C ASP A 85 -2.94 4.25 8.43
N LYS A 86 -1.83 4.47 7.69
CA LYS A 86 -0.94 5.63 7.77
C LYS A 86 -1.07 6.54 6.55
N ARG A 87 -2.10 6.35 5.73
CA ARG A 87 -2.46 7.24 4.64
C ARG A 87 -3.69 8.04 5.05
N PHE A 88 -3.53 9.36 5.09
CA PHE A 88 -4.55 10.29 5.55
C PHE A 88 -5.04 11.10 4.36
N ASP A 89 -6.30 10.93 4.02
CA ASP A 89 -6.92 11.64 2.91
C ASP A 89 -7.67 12.88 3.43
N LEU A 90 -7.07 14.06 3.23
CA LEU A 90 -7.63 15.31 3.71
C LEU A 90 -8.83 15.76 2.87
N ILE A 91 -8.98 15.24 1.65
CA ILE A 91 -10.05 15.61 0.71
C ILE A 91 -11.30 14.76 0.97
N LYS A 92 -11.09 13.46 1.22
CA LYS A 92 -12.15 12.49 1.56
C LYS A 92 -12.86 12.84 2.87
N VAL A 93 -12.33 13.72 3.71
CA VAL A 93 -13.01 14.26 4.90
C VAL A 93 -14.43 14.75 4.58
N TYR A 94 -14.64 15.42 3.44
CA TYR A 94 -15.97 15.88 3.01
C TYR A 94 -16.91 14.72 2.66
N GLU A 95 -16.37 13.71 1.98
CA GLU A 95 -17.10 12.49 1.62
C GLU A 95 -17.55 11.73 2.86
N LEU A 96 -16.63 11.48 3.81
CA LEU A 96 -16.92 10.79 5.06
C LEU A 96 -18.06 11.46 5.83
N LEU A 97 -18.06 12.80 5.90
CA LEU A 97 -19.07 13.57 6.64
C LEU A 97 -20.41 13.71 5.90
N ALA A 98 -20.43 13.52 4.59
CA ALA A 98 -21.67 13.46 3.81
C ALA A 98 -22.45 12.17 4.06
N GLU A 99 -21.75 11.09 4.44
CA GLU A 99 -22.34 9.80 4.75
C GLU A 99 -22.77 9.67 6.23
N LYS A 100 -23.41 8.54 6.54
CA LYS A 100 -23.75 8.21 7.93
C LYS A 100 -22.50 7.72 8.66
N PRO A 101 -22.35 8.04 9.96
CA PRO A 101 -21.20 7.59 10.72
C PRO A 101 -21.21 6.07 10.83
N THR A 102 -20.15 5.44 10.31
CA THR A 102 -19.79 4.04 10.53
C THR A 102 -18.58 3.97 11.47
N GLN A 103 -18.21 2.77 11.93
CA GLN A 103 -16.97 2.58 12.68
C GLN A 103 -15.77 3.08 11.88
N GLU A 104 -15.65 2.60 10.64
CA GLU A 104 -14.58 2.95 9.70
C GLU A 104 -14.53 4.46 9.40
N SER A 105 -15.66 5.08 9.07
CA SER A 105 -15.67 6.51 8.73
C SER A 105 -15.31 7.41 9.91
N VAL A 106 -15.69 7.01 11.13
CA VAL A 106 -15.37 7.77 12.35
C VAL A 106 -13.90 7.58 12.71
N ASP A 107 -13.38 6.36 12.60
CA ASP A 107 -11.99 6.04 12.93
C ASP A 107 -11.03 6.70 11.92
N GLU A 108 -11.34 6.65 10.61
CA GLU A 108 -10.59 7.33 9.55
C GLU A 108 -10.58 8.86 9.72
N LEU A 109 -11.74 9.45 10.00
CA LEU A 109 -11.85 10.89 10.28
C LEU A 109 -11.11 11.27 11.56
N ALA A 110 -11.17 10.45 12.61
CA ALA A 110 -10.44 10.70 13.86
C ALA A 110 -8.93 10.67 13.65
N ALA A 111 -8.43 9.70 12.88
CA ALA A 111 -7.01 9.55 12.58
C ALA A 111 -6.50 10.74 11.75
N THR A 112 -7.25 11.14 10.71
CA THR A 112 -6.95 12.32 9.88
C THR A 112 -6.93 13.61 10.71
N MET A 113 -7.94 13.81 11.56
CA MET A 113 -7.98 14.97 12.47
C MET A 113 -6.82 14.97 13.47
N SER A 114 -6.37 13.80 13.93
CA SER A 114 -5.22 13.68 14.82
C SER A 114 -3.92 14.11 14.16
N VAL A 115 -3.64 13.62 12.95
CA VAL A 115 -2.44 14.00 12.19
C VAL A 115 -2.45 15.48 11.83
N VAL A 116 -3.58 16.00 11.34
CA VAL A 116 -3.71 17.43 11.02
C VAL A 116 -3.52 18.30 12.25
N SER A 117 -4.06 17.90 13.41
CA SER A 117 -3.83 18.59 14.67
C SER A 117 -2.36 18.52 15.12
N ALA A 118 -1.67 17.41 14.88
CA ALA A 118 -0.26 17.24 15.20
C ALA A 118 0.60 18.15 14.31
N ILE A 119 0.40 18.15 12.99
CA ILE A 119 1.07 19.06 12.04
C ILE A 119 0.86 20.51 12.48
N GLY A 120 -0.39 20.90 12.81
CA GLY A 120 -0.69 22.25 13.25
C GLY A 120 -0.04 22.66 14.57
N SER A 121 0.33 21.70 15.43
CA SER A 121 1.04 21.97 16.67
C SER A 121 2.55 22.01 16.46
N VAL A 122 3.12 21.06 15.71
CA VAL A 122 4.55 20.93 15.47
C VAL A 122 5.06 22.07 14.58
N CYS A 123 4.36 22.36 13.48
CA CYS A 123 4.71 23.45 12.56
C CYS A 123 4.14 24.82 13.00
N GLU A 124 3.66 24.94 14.24
CA GLU A 124 3.10 26.17 14.83
C GLU A 124 2.03 26.89 13.97
N LEU A 125 1.24 26.13 13.20
CA LEU A 125 0.27 26.68 12.25
C LEU A 125 -0.98 27.21 12.97
N ALA A 126 -0.95 28.51 13.30
CA ALA A 126 -2.02 29.18 14.05
C ALA A 126 -3.42 29.02 13.45
N THR A 127 -3.55 28.86 12.12
CA THR A 127 -4.83 28.58 11.46
C THR A 127 -5.42 27.26 11.93
N ILE A 128 -4.61 26.21 11.97
CA ILE A 128 -4.99 24.85 12.38
C ILE A 128 -5.25 24.82 13.89
N THR A 129 -4.35 25.38 14.70
CA THR A 129 -4.52 25.42 16.16
C THR A 129 -5.82 26.15 16.55
N LYS A 130 -6.16 27.25 15.87
CA LYS A 130 -7.43 27.98 16.10
C LYS A 130 -8.64 27.18 15.65
N PHE A 131 -8.55 26.43 14.54
CA PHE A 131 -9.62 25.57 14.06
C PHE A 131 -9.99 24.51 15.12
N PHE A 132 -9.02 23.77 15.66
CA PHE A 132 -9.31 22.76 16.68
C PHE A 132 -9.76 23.38 18.02
N ASN A 133 -9.06 24.42 18.50
CA ASN A 133 -9.43 25.07 19.77
C ASN A 133 -10.81 25.73 19.73
N GLY A 134 -11.23 26.22 18.55
CA GLY A 134 -12.56 26.81 18.35
C GLY A 134 -13.68 25.77 18.27
N ASN A 135 -13.35 24.49 18.04
CA ASN A 135 -14.31 23.43 17.74
C ASN A 135 -14.09 22.19 18.62
N PRO A 136 -14.30 22.30 19.94
CA PRO A 136 -14.06 21.20 20.88
C PRO A 136 -14.93 19.96 20.63
N VAL A 137 -16.02 20.10 19.86
CA VAL A 137 -16.86 18.97 19.44
C VAL A 137 -16.10 17.94 18.59
N LEU A 138 -15.04 18.35 17.89
CA LEU A 138 -14.18 17.45 17.10
C LEU A 138 -13.54 16.36 17.98
N ALA A 139 -13.25 16.65 19.25
CA ALA A 139 -12.70 15.68 20.20
C ALA A 139 -13.62 14.48 20.47
N SER A 140 -14.90 14.56 20.08
CA SER A 140 -15.83 13.42 20.18
C SER A 140 -15.51 12.27 19.21
N LEU A 141 -14.75 12.54 18.14
CA LEU A 141 -14.31 11.54 17.17
C LEU A 141 -13.41 10.48 17.81
N SER A 142 -12.51 10.88 18.72
CA SER A 142 -11.61 9.97 19.45
C SER A 142 -12.35 8.98 20.36
N GLY A 143 -13.63 9.23 20.63
CA GLY A 143 -14.47 8.31 21.39
C GLY A 143 -15.21 7.28 20.53
N GLY A 144 -14.92 7.19 19.23
CA GLY A 144 -15.44 6.15 18.33
C GLY A 144 -16.90 6.30 17.89
N ALA A 145 -17.33 5.42 16.99
CA ALA A 145 -18.66 5.49 16.35
C ALA A 145 -19.86 5.39 17.31
N GLN A 146 -19.68 4.80 18.50
CA GLN A 146 -20.70 4.74 19.54
C GLN A 146 -21.20 6.14 19.94
N ASN A 147 -20.34 7.16 19.86
CA ASN A 147 -20.71 8.55 20.15
C ASN A 147 -21.71 9.14 19.14
N PHE A 148 -21.86 8.51 17.98
CA PHE A 148 -22.67 9.00 16.86
C PHE A 148 -23.87 8.09 16.53
N SER A 149 -24.12 7.08 17.37
CA SER A 149 -25.13 6.03 17.13
C SER A 149 -26.57 6.43 17.45
N ASP A 150 -26.77 7.45 18.30
CA ASP A 150 -28.09 7.91 18.76
C ASP A 150 -28.48 9.28 18.17
N LYS A 151 -29.70 9.74 18.45
CA LYS A 151 -30.20 11.04 17.92
C LYS A 151 -29.30 12.23 18.31
N PRO A 152 -28.86 12.39 19.57
CA PRO A 152 -27.84 13.38 19.93
C PRO A 152 -26.52 13.20 19.19
N GLY A 153 -26.03 11.97 19.03
CA GLY A 153 -24.82 11.65 18.30
C GLY A 153 -24.87 12.06 16.84
N LEU A 154 -25.97 11.76 16.14
CA LEU A 154 -26.17 12.19 14.75
C LEU A 154 -26.21 13.72 14.60
N ARG A 155 -26.78 14.44 15.58
CA ARG A 155 -26.71 15.92 15.57
C ARG A 155 -25.28 16.41 15.67
N ARG A 156 -24.46 15.75 16.49
CA ARG A 156 -23.03 16.04 16.64
C ARG A 156 -22.27 15.77 15.34
N TRP A 157 -22.56 14.65 14.67
CA TRP A 157 -21.98 14.33 13.36
C TRP A 157 -22.25 15.45 12.33
N HIS A 158 -23.50 15.90 12.23
CA HIS A 158 -23.85 17.03 11.36
C HIS A 158 -23.21 18.36 11.77
N GLU A 159 -23.04 18.59 13.08
CA GLU A 159 -22.31 19.76 13.58
C GLU A 159 -20.85 19.75 13.15
N ILE A 160 -20.18 18.59 13.24
CA ILE A 160 -18.80 18.40 12.74
C ILE A 160 -18.74 18.67 11.24
N GLY A 161 -19.68 18.11 10.45
CA GLY A 161 -19.79 18.39 9.02
C GLY A 161 -19.88 19.90 8.71
N ALA A 162 -20.72 20.63 9.43
CA ALA A 162 -20.87 22.07 9.25
C ALA A 162 -19.68 22.92 9.73
N ILE A 163 -18.82 22.37 10.60
CA ILE A 163 -17.56 22.99 11.03
C ILE A 163 -16.51 22.83 9.94
N VAL A 164 -16.36 21.60 9.43
CA VAL A 164 -15.45 21.25 8.34
C VAL A 164 -15.76 22.08 7.10
N ASP A 165 -17.02 22.08 6.65
CA ASP A 165 -17.52 22.87 5.49
C ASP A 165 -17.12 24.36 5.53
N LYS A 166 -16.93 24.95 6.71
CA LYS A 166 -16.62 26.38 6.85
C LYS A 166 -15.14 26.71 6.94
N GLY A 167 -14.30 25.74 7.31
CA GLY A 167 -12.96 26.01 7.80
C GLY A 167 -11.89 25.08 7.28
N TRP A 168 -12.25 23.94 6.71
CA TRP A 168 -11.31 22.89 6.35
C TRP A 168 -10.41 23.27 5.17
N ASP A 169 -10.91 23.98 4.15
CA ASP A 169 -10.07 24.49 3.05
C ASP A 169 -8.87 25.30 3.59
N LYS A 170 -9.10 26.16 4.59
CA LYS A 170 -8.02 26.95 5.20
C LYS A 170 -7.02 26.11 5.99
N VAL A 171 -7.45 24.95 6.48
CA VAL A 171 -6.58 23.98 7.16
C VAL A 171 -5.70 23.30 6.13
N VAL A 172 -6.28 22.85 5.01
CA VAL A 172 -5.54 22.25 3.89
C VAL A 172 -4.55 23.26 3.30
N ASP A 173 -5.00 24.48 2.96
CA ASP A 173 -4.14 25.57 2.47
C ASP A 173 -2.94 25.85 3.38
N ALA A 174 -3.14 25.76 4.71
CA ALA A 174 -2.10 26.02 5.69
C ALA A 174 -1.06 24.89 5.74
N ILE A 175 -1.48 23.64 5.53
CA ILE A 175 -0.57 22.50 5.42
C ILE A 175 0.20 22.59 4.11
N GLU A 176 -0.49 22.82 2.99
CA GLU A 176 0.16 22.96 1.68
C GLU A 176 1.17 24.10 1.66
N GLY A 177 0.86 25.22 2.31
CA GLY A 177 1.74 26.38 2.40
C GLY A 177 3.03 26.16 3.20
N VAL A 178 3.11 25.12 4.02
CA VAL A 178 4.31 24.76 4.80
C VAL A 178 5.09 23.60 4.20
N ILE A 179 4.53 22.92 3.19
CA ILE A 179 5.21 21.80 2.53
C ILE A 179 6.32 22.31 1.62
N SER A 180 7.51 21.80 1.87
CA SER A 180 8.69 21.96 1.02
C SER A 180 9.15 20.58 0.52
N THR A 181 9.60 20.50 -0.72
CA THR A 181 10.11 19.25 -1.32
C THR A 181 11.60 19.40 -1.62
N PRO A 182 12.48 18.94 -0.72
CA PRO A 182 13.92 18.95 -0.96
C PRO A 182 14.30 18.19 -2.23
N THR A 183 15.33 18.65 -2.92
CA THR A 183 15.89 17.90 -4.06
C THR A 183 16.68 16.70 -3.56
N VAL A 184 16.44 15.54 -4.17
CA VAL A 184 17.12 14.28 -3.86
C VAL A 184 17.99 13.80 -5.01
N ASP A 185 18.93 12.89 -4.71
CA ASP A 185 19.74 12.24 -5.73
C ASP A 185 18.88 11.30 -6.58
N SER A 186 18.82 11.55 -7.89
CA SER A 186 17.94 10.82 -8.80
C SER A 186 18.34 9.35 -8.99
N ASP A 187 19.61 9.01 -8.81
CA ASP A 187 20.08 7.63 -8.96
C ASP A 187 19.76 6.83 -7.68
N ALA A 188 19.86 7.46 -6.51
CA ALA A 188 19.39 6.90 -5.25
C ALA A 188 17.87 6.66 -5.26
N ALA A 189 17.09 7.61 -5.79
CA ALA A 189 15.64 7.45 -5.93
C ALA A 189 15.30 6.27 -6.86
N LYS A 190 15.95 6.14 -8.02
CA LYS A 190 15.75 4.97 -8.92
C LYS A 190 16.13 3.65 -8.26
N GLN A 191 17.17 3.64 -7.43
CA GLN A 191 17.55 2.43 -6.68
C GLN A 191 16.45 2.04 -5.69
N ALA A 192 15.87 3.01 -4.97
CA ALA A 192 14.75 2.77 -4.06
C ALA A 192 13.48 2.32 -4.80
N GLU A 193 13.22 2.86 -6.00
CA GLU A 193 12.12 2.41 -6.85
C GLU A 193 12.30 0.96 -7.32
N ALA A 194 13.52 0.58 -7.72
CA ALA A 194 13.83 -0.81 -8.08
C ALA A 194 13.67 -1.75 -6.89
N GLU A 195 14.06 -1.30 -5.69
CA GLU A 195 13.85 -2.04 -4.44
C GLU A 195 12.35 -2.27 -4.18
N LEU A 196 11.51 -1.24 -4.34
CA LEU A 196 10.05 -1.34 -4.21
C LEU A 196 9.39 -2.30 -5.21
N LEU A 197 9.98 -2.45 -6.39
CA LEU A 197 9.45 -3.32 -7.44
C LEU A 197 9.91 -4.78 -7.28
N ALA A 198 11.00 -5.02 -6.56
CA ALA A 198 11.62 -6.34 -6.42
C ALA A 198 11.04 -7.21 -5.28
N ALA A 199 10.33 -6.65 -4.28
CA ALA A 199 9.80 -7.48 -3.19
C ALA A 199 8.77 -8.57 -3.55
N PRO A 200 7.94 -8.51 -4.62
CA PRO A 200 7.08 -9.65 -4.92
C PRO A 200 7.87 -10.91 -5.32
N GLU A 201 9.18 -10.82 -5.61
CA GLU A 201 10.02 -11.98 -5.94
C GLU A 201 10.68 -12.61 -4.69
N ASN A 202 11.09 -11.83 -3.70
CA ASN A 202 11.76 -12.38 -2.50
C ASN A 202 10.80 -13.12 -1.55
N GLU A 203 9.51 -12.76 -1.48
CA GLU A 203 8.54 -13.50 -0.64
C GLU A 203 8.18 -14.89 -1.21
N LEU A 204 8.49 -15.16 -2.48
CA LEU A 204 8.23 -16.45 -3.13
C LEU A 204 9.41 -17.43 -3.01
N GLU A 205 10.65 -16.93 -2.82
CA GLU A 205 11.82 -17.79 -2.61
C GLU A 205 11.87 -18.43 -1.22
N ASP A 206 11.24 -17.82 -0.21
CA ASP A 206 11.23 -18.32 1.18
C ASP A 206 10.23 -19.48 1.44
N VAL A 207 9.42 -19.89 0.46
CA VAL A 207 8.40 -20.95 0.63
C VAL A 207 8.87 -22.32 0.13
N ASP A 208 9.98 -22.39 -0.63
CA ASP A 208 10.46 -23.63 -1.25
C ASP A 208 11.53 -24.40 -0.44
N GLU A 209 12.02 -23.88 0.69
CA GLU A 209 13.03 -24.58 1.52
C GLU A 209 12.48 -25.52 2.61
N ASP A 210 11.15 -25.60 2.82
CA ASP A 210 10.55 -26.38 3.92
C ASP A 210 9.73 -27.62 3.47
N ILE A 211 10.19 -28.32 2.42
CA ILE A 211 9.75 -29.70 2.13
C ILE A 211 10.95 -30.65 2.12
N GLU A 212 11.61 -30.79 3.28
CA GLU A 212 12.50 -31.93 3.55
C GLU A 212 11.79 -32.98 4.43
N GLU A 213 11.54 -34.12 3.78
CA GLU A 213 11.56 -35.50 4.30
C GLU A 213 10.69 -35.89 5.52
N GLU A 214 9.49 -36.42 5.26
CA GLU A 214 8.83 -37.37 6.18
C GLU A 214 8.78 -38.79 5.59
N SER A 215 9.71 -39.61 6.07
CA SER A 215 9.58 -41.04 6.41
C SER A 215 9.42 -42.10 5.30
N ALA A 216 10.52 -42.81 5.00
CA ALA A 216 10.48 -44.17 4.45
C ALA A 216 11.34 -45.11 5.31
N GLU A 217 10.70 -45.99 6.10
CA GLU A 217 11.35 -47.13 6.76
C GLU A 217 11.52 -48.31 5.77
N PRO A 218 12.62 -49.08 5.83
CA PRO A 218 12.82 -50.24 4.97
C PRO A 218 12.36 -51.55 5.65
N GLU A 219 11.44 -52.27 5.02
CA GLU A 219 11.08 -53.66 5.36
C GLU A 219 11.89 -54.64 4.49
N GLU A 220 12.73 -55.47 5.11
CA GLU A 220 13.35 -56.64 4.47
C GLU A 220 12.42 -57.86 4.50
N GLY A 221 12.39 -58.61 3.40
CA GLY A 221 11.31 -59.54 3.06
C GLY A 221 11.30 -60.90 3.75
N GLN A 222 10.20 -61.65 3.54
CA GLN A 222 10.27 -63.05 3.07
C GLN A 222 8.90 -63.65 2.68
N SER A 223 8.92 -64.29 1.50
CA SER A 223 8.23 -65.54 1.14
C SER A 223 6.73 -65.54 0.80
N GLY A 224 6.39 -66.25 -0.29
CA GLY A 224 5.06 -66.83 -0.49
C GLY A 224 4.55 -66.80 -1.93
N GLU A 225 4.99 -67.76 -2.75
CA GLU A 225 4.46 -68.06 -4.09
C GLU A 225 2.93 -68.26 -4.11
N ALA A 226 2.26 -67.81 -5.18
CA ALA A 226 1.62 -68.70 -6.18
C ALA A 226 0.50 -68.02 -7.00
N ARG A 227 0.82 -67.76 -8.27
CA ARG A 227 0.17 -68.33 -9.48
C ARG A 227 -1.33 -68.05 -9.73
N GLY A 228 -1.60 -67.37 -10.85
CA GLY A 228 -2.89 -67.40 -11.54
C GLY A 228 -2.90 -66.56 -12.82
N GLU A 229 -2.74 -67.23 -13.96
CA GLU A 229 -2.66 -66.69 -15.32
C GLU A 229 -3.92 -65.96 -15.83
N ALA A 230 -3.63 -64.92 -16.63
CA ALA A 230 -4.18 -64.56 -17.95
C ALA A 230 -5.71 -64.50 -18.18
N GLY A 231 -6.13 -63.32 -18.66
CA GLY A 231 -7.36 -63.12 -19.44
C GLY A 231 -7.37 -61.74 -20.10
N ALA A 232 -6.95 -61.68 -21.37
CA ALA A 232 -7.02 -60.51 -22.24
C ALA A 232 -8.45 -60.28 -22.75
N HIS A 233 -8.87 -59.02 -22.87
CA HIS A 233 -9.88 -58.42 -23.79
C HIS A 233 -9.91 -56.91 -23.40
N GLY A 234 -9.61 -55.89 -24.21
CA GLY A 234 -9.77 -55.70 -25.65
C GLY A 234 -11.08 -54.97 -25.91
N GLU A 235 -11.07 -53.63 -26.06
CA GLU A 235 -11.79 -52.93 -27.14
C GLU A 235 -11.51 -51.42 -27.17
N ALA A 236 -11.44 -50.93 -28.41
CA ALA A 236 -11.18 -49.57 -28.83
C ALA A 236 -12.49 -48.75 -28.92
N GLY A 237 -12.37 -47.42 -28.85
CA GLY A 237 -13.41 -46.48 -29.24
C GLY A 237 -12.78 -45.17 -29.72
N ALA A 238 -12.91 -44.90 -31.02
CA ALA A 238 -12.44 -43.70 -31.72
C ALA A 238 -13.62 -42.82 -32.17
N HIS A 239 -13.28 -41.57 -32.57
CA HIS A 239 -14.06 -40.52 -33.26
C HIS A 239 -14.72 -39.44 -32.36
N GLY A 240 -14.71 -38.14 -32.69
CA GLY A 240 -14.31 -37.43 -33.93
C GLY A 240 -14.01 -35.94 -33.64
N GLU A 241 -13.06 -35.34 -34.37
CA GLU A 241 -13.29 -34.46 -35.54
C GLU A 241 -13.66 -33.00 -35.21
N THR A 242 -12.66 -32.11 -35.26
CA THR A 242 -12.69 -30.74 -35.82
C THR A 242 -11.25 -30.45 -36.25
N GLY A 243 -10.87 -29.79 -37.33
CA GLY A 243 -11.53 -29.04 -38.38
C GLY A 243 -10.39 -28.19 -38.98
N ALA A 244 -9.85 -28.60 -40.12
CA ALA A 244 -8.67 -28.00 -40.72
C ALA A 244 -9.02 -26.70 -41.46
N HIS A 245 -8.40 -25.59 -41.05
CA HIS A 245 -8.00 -24.51 -41.96
C HIS A 245 -6.64 -24.00 -41.49
N GLY A 246 -5.60 -24.44 -42.19
CA GLY A 246 -4.26 -23.91 -42.03
C GLY A 246 -4.03 -22.75 -42.98
N GLU A 247 -3.31 -21.74 -42.51
CA GLU A 247 -2.25 -21.13 -43.29
C GLU A 247 -0.96 -21.24 -42.49
N THR A 248 0.02 -21.83 -43.14
CA THR A 248 1.34 -22.21 -42.65
C THR A 248 2.25 -20.99 -42.61
N GLY A 249 2.60 -20.52 -41.42
CA GLY A 249 3.81 -19.72 -41.19
C GLY A 249 4.83 -20.58 -40.47
N ASP A 250 6.07 -20.61 -40.97
CA ASP A 250 7.23 -21.24 -40.31
C ASP A 250 7.19 -20.96 -38.80
N HIS A 251 6.93 -21.99 -37.99
CA HIS A 251 7.30 -21.97 -36.58
C HIS A 251 8.55 -22.83 -36.47
N ASP A 252 9.69 -22.16 -36.38
CA ASP A 252 10.78 -22.68 -35.55
C ASP A 252 10.15 -23.05 -34.19
N ASP A 253 10.34 -24.28 -33.75
CA ASP A 253 9.91 -24.78 -32.43
C ASP A 253 10.72 -24.07 -31.32
N ASP A 254 10.56 -22.75 -31.16
CA ASP A 254 11.00 -22.02 -29.97
C ASP A 254 9.93 -22.26 -28.89
N VAL A 255 10.14 -23.32 -28.10
CA VAL A 255 9.30 -23.61 -26.95
C VAL A 255 9.38 -22.42 -25.99
N VAL A 256 8.31 -21.66 -25.89
CA VAL A 256 8.22 -20.53 -24.95
C VAL A 256 8.18 -21.08 -23.52
N LEU A 257 9.23 -20.80 -22.74
CA LEU A 257 9.33 -21.22 -21.34
C LEU A 257 8.91 -20.07 -20.41
N GLY A 258 8.24 -20.39 -19.31
CA GLY A 258 7.77 -19.40 -18.34
C GLY A 258 8.88 -18.59 -17.65
N GLY A 259 10.14 -19.03 -17.75
CA GLY A 259 11.31 -18.32 -17.24
C GLY A 259 12.03 -17.44 -18.27
N ASP A 260 11.52 -17.34 -19.50
CA ASP A 260 12.10 -16.47 -20.52
C ASP A 260 11.92 -15.00 -20.13
N VAL A 261 12.99 -14.21 -20.23
CA VAL A 261 12.94 -12.75 -19.93
C VAL A 261 11.89 -12.02 -20.78
N ASP A 262 11.70 -12.45 -22.02
CA ASP A 262 10.73 -11.87 -22.97
C ASP A 262 9.44 -12.70 -23.06
N PHE A 263 9.13 -13.52 -22.05
CA PHE A 263 7.97 -14.42 -22.04
C PHE A 263 6.67 -13.69 -22.43
N TRP A 264 6.37 -12.56 -21.77
CA TRP A 264 5.13 -11.80 -21.98
C TRP A 264 5.03 -11.18 -23.39
N GLU A 265 6.16 -10.75 -23.96
CA GLU A 265 6.21 -10.26 -25.34
C GLU A 265 5.98 -11.39 -26.34
N LYS A 266 6.61 -12.56 -26.12
CA LYS A 266 6.44 -13.75 -26.97
C LYS A 266 5.01 -14.26 -26.98
N VAL A 267 4.32 -14.29 -25.83
CA VAL A 267 2.93 -14.77 -25.74
C VAL A 267 1.91 -13.71 -26.17
N GLY A 268 2.29 -12.43 -26.25
CA GLY A 268 1.40 -11.33 -26.67
C GLY A 268 0.23 -11.09 -25.69
N ILE A 269 0.43 -11.41 -24.42
CA ILE A 269 -0.55 -11.19 -23.34
C ILE A 269 0.11 -10.28 -22.31
N ASP A 270 -0.54 -9.17 -21.98
CA ASP A 270 -0.04 -8.20 -21.03
C ASP A 270 -0.57 -8.51 -19.62
N PRO A 271 0.30 -8.75 -18.63
CA PRO A 271 -0.09 -8.65 -17.24
C PRO A 271 -0.33 -7.18 -16.89
N ILE A 272 -1.49 -6.87 -16.30
CA ILE A 272 -1.85 -5.50 -15.93
C ILE A 272 -2.19 -5.42 -14.44
N ARG A 273 -1.78 -4.30 -13.83
CA ARG A 273 -2.12 -3.92 -12.45
C ARG A 273 -3.15 -2.80 -12.47
N MET A 274 -4.26 -3.00 -11.76
CA MET A 274 -5.31 -2.01 -11.56
C MET A 274 -5.33 -1.56 -10.10
N ILE A 275 -5.11 -0.26 -9.86
CA ILE A 275 -5.13 0.34 -8.54
C ILE A 275 -6.47 1.04 -8.36
N THR A 276 -7.20 0.68 -7.31
CA THR A 276 -8.52 1.24 -6.99
C THR A 276 -8.57 1.64 -5.52
N SER A 277 -9.58 2.42 -5.13
CA SER A 277 -9.80 2.78 -3.72
C SER A 277 -10.07 1.58 -2.81
N VAL A 278 -10.51 0.44 -3.37
CA VAL A 278 -10.81 -0.80 -2.62
C VAL A 278 -9.69 -1.83 -2.66
N GLY A 279 -8.57 -1.53 -3.33
CA GLY A 279 -7.40 -2.39 -3.38
C GLY A 279 -6.73 -2.47 -4.76
N THR A 280 -5.67 -3.28 -4.81
CA THR A 280 -4.86 -3.56 -5.99
C THR A 280 -5.25 -4.91 -6.59
N PHE A 281 -5.57 -4.94 -7.87
CA PHE A 281 -5.94 -6.15 -8.62
C PHE A 281 -4.98 -6.42 -9.77
N TYR A 282 -4.79 -7.70 -10.08
CA TYR A 282 -3.98 -8.16 -11.20
C TYR A 282 -4.86 -8.97 -12.16
N THR A 283 -4.72 -8.73 -13.46
CA THR A 283 -5.39 -9.51 -14.51
C THR A 283 -4.55 -9.54 -15.78
N LEU A 284 -4.99 -10.29 -16.79
CA LEU A 284 -4.35 -10.35 -18.10
C LEU A 284 -5.21 -9.64 -19.14
N ARG A 285 -4.56 -9.00 -20.10
CA ARG A 285 -5.20 -8.38 -21.26
C ARG A 285 -4.40 -8.71 -22.52
N CYS A 286 -5.08 -9.01 -23.62
CA CYS A 286 -4.50 -8.98 -24.96
C CYS A 286 -5.43 -8.24 -25.92
N TYR A 287 -5.01 -8.11 -27.17
CA TYR A 287 -5.84 -7.59 -28.26
C TYR A 287 -6.04 -8.70 -29.29
N LEU A 288 -7.29 -9.01 -29.60
CA LEU A 288 -7.66 -9.93 -30.67
C LEU A 288 -8.46 -9.13 -31.70
N ASP A 289 -7.96 -9.03 -32.93
CA ASP A 289 -8.59 -8.22 -34.00
C ASP A 289 -8.87 -6.76 -33.58
N GLU A 290 -7.91 -6.14 -32.88
CA GLU A 290 -8.01 -4.78 -32.29
C GLU A 290 -9.00 -4.65 -31.11
N ASP A 291 -9.77 -5.69 -30.78
CA ASP A 291 -10.66 -5.71 -29.62
C ASP A 291 -9.90 -6.16 -28.35
N PRO A 292 -10.04 -5.42 -27.22
CA PRO A 292 -9.40 -5.81 -25.97
C PRO A 292 -10.10 -7.02 -25.36
N VAL A 293 -9.34 -8.07 -25.06
CA VAL A 293 -9.80 -9.29 -24.38
C VAL A 293 -9.10 -9.41 -23.04
N PHE A 294 -9.88 -9.59 -21.98
CA PHE A 294 -9.37 -9.75 -20.62
C PHE A 294 -9.49 -11.19 -20.15
N LEU A 295 -8.67 -11.58 -19.16
CA LEU A 295 -8.89 -12.80 -18.40
C LEU A 295 -10.20 -12.69 -17.62
N GLY A 296 -11.26 -13.27 -18.19
CA GLY A 296 -12.62 -13.14 -17.68
C GLY A 296 -13.63 -13.90 -18.52
N ARG A 297 -14.91 -13.83 -18.14
CA ARG A 297 -16.02 -14.41 -18.89
C ARG A 297 -17.30 -13.61 -18.70
N ASN A 298 -18.13 -13.54 -19.75
CA ASN A 298 -19.40 -12.79 -19.73
C ASN A 298 -19.22 -11.31 -19.36
N GLY A 299 -18.13 -10.68 -19.80
CA GLY A 299 -17.82 -9.28 -19.53
C GLY A 299 -17.51 -8.98 -18.05
N ARG A 300 -16.95 -9.97 -17.34
CA ARG A 300 -16.50 -9.88 -15.95
C ARG A 300 -15.15 -10.55 -15.79
#